data_AF-A0A646KSA7-F1
#
_entry.id   AF-A0A646KSA7-F1
#
_cell.length_a   1.000
_cell.length_b   1.000
_cell.length_c   1.000
_cell.angle_alpha   90.00
_cell.angle_beta   90.00
_cell.angle_gamma   90.00
#
_symmetry.space_group_name_H-M   'P 1'
#
loop_
_entity.id
_entity.type
_entity.pdbx_description
1 polymer ?
#
loop_
_entity_poly.entity_id
_entity_poly.type
_entity_poly.pdbx_seq_one_letter_code
_entity_poly.pdbx_strand_id
1 'polypeptide(L)'
;MIPSSKRCNEPAHEVDVTRPALHYKIVNPQLLEMLMRRTGRGDAVSVRQLADRAGIPHGTVGNLLTGEQQTVRTETAHAITSALGVDLLVLFMPAERAAAALPRSNRTPVSI
;
A
#
# COMPACT_ATOMS: atom_id res chain seq x y z
N MET A 1 43.48 29.11 -21.40
CA MET A 1 42.31 29.80 -20.82
C MET A 1 41.08 29.08 -21.34
N ILE A 2 40.48 28.18 -20.55
CA ILE A 2 39.35 27.32 -20.93
C ILE A 2 38.18 27.69 -20.00
N PRO A 3 36.99 28.09 -20.49
CA PRO A 3 35.88 28.38 -19.61
C PRO A 3 35.26 27.08 -19.10
N SER A 4 35.20 26.98 -17.78
CA SER A 4 34.67 25.87 -17.00
C SER A 4 33.15 25.73 -17.19
N SER A 5 32.72 24.48 -17.38
CA SER A 5 31.35 24.06 -17.63
C SER A 5 30.39 24.48 -16.50
N LYS A 6 29.37 25.28 -16.82
CA LYS A 6 28.14 25.32 -16.01
C LYS A 6 27.33 24.06 -16.31
N ARG A 7 27.50 23.02 -15.48
CA ARG A 7 26.48 21.97 -15.37
C ARG A 7 25.31 22.56 -14.59
N CYS A 8 24.23 22.90 -15.30
CA CYS A 8 22.92 23.06 -14.69
C CYS A 8 22.52 21.71 -14.11
N ASN A 9 22.55 21.60 -12.78
CA ASN A 9 21.97 20.46 -12.08
C ASN A 9 20.45 20.68 -12.09
N GLU A 10 19.70 19.85 -12.81
CA GLU A 10 18.25 19.75 -12.64
C GLU A 10 17.98 19.35 -11.17
N PRO A 11 17.04 20.01 -10.47
CA PRO A 11 16.69 19.55 -9.13
C PRO A 11 16.01 18.18 -9.29
N ALA A 12 16.65 17.15 -8.75
CA ALA A 12 16.03 15.85 -8.60
C ALA A 12 14.66 16.03 -7.93
N HIS A 13 13.60 15.55 -8.60
CA HIS A 13 12.26 15.55 -8.06
C HIS A 13 12.29 14.76 -6.75
N GLU A 14 12.18 15.46 -5.62
CA GLU A 14 12.06 14.88 -4.30
C GLU A 14 10.77 14.08 -4.26
N VAL A 15 10.87 12.79 -4.56
CA VAL A 15 9.83 11.81 -4.24
C VAL A 15 9.73 11.81 -2.71
N ASP A 16 8.62 12.32 -2.19
CA ASP A 16 8.27 12.22 -0.77
C ASP A 16 8.05 10.74 -0.43
N VAL A 17 9.15 10.04 -0.15
CA VAL A 17 9.18 8.59 0.16
C VAL A 17 8.51 8.27 1.51
N THR A 18 7.97 9.28 2.21
CA THR A 18 7.61 9.18 3.63
C THR A 18 6.09 9.05 3.88
N ARG A 19 5.24 9.17 2.85
CA ARG A 19 3.78 9.04 3.04
C ARG A 19 3.33 7.60 2.81
N PRO A 20 2.80 6.91 3.84
CA PRO A 20 2.22 5.58 3.64
C PRO A 20 1.02 5.67 2.69
N ALA A 21 0.88 4.68 1.80
CA ALA A 21 -0.25 4.62 0.88
C ALA A 21 -1.56 4.59 1.67
N LEU A 22 -2.54 5.44 1.30
CA LEU A 22 -3.84 5.56 2.00
C LEU A 22 -4.66 4.27 1.95
N HIS A 23 -4.47 3.47 0.89
CA HIS A 23 -5.14 2.21 0.71
C HIS A 23 -4.15 1.14 0.26
N TYR A 24 -4.47 -0.09 0.63
CA TYR A 24 -3.75 -1.29 0.27
C TYR A 24 -4.71 -2.27 -0.37
N LYS A 25 -4.27 -2.93 -1.43
CA LYS A 25 -5.00 -4.00 -2.11
C LYS A 25 -4.46 -5.35 -1.68
N ILE A 26 -5.32 -6.30 -1.35
CA ILE A 26 -4.90 -7.69 -1.12
C ILE A 26 -4.34 -8.28 -2.41
N VAL A 27 -3.15 -8.88 -2.33
CA VAL A 27 -2.50 -9.48 -3.50
C VAL A 27 -3.26 -10.73 -3.95
N ASN A 28 -3.64 -11.57 -2.99
CA ASN A 28 -4.26 -12.87 -3.25
C ASN A 28 -5.09 -13.33 -2.03
N PRO A 29 -6.43 -13.54 -2.17
CA PRO A 29 -7.27 -14.07 -1.08
C PRO A 29 -6.85 -15.45 -0.56
N GLN A 30 -6.37 -16.33 -1.43
CA GLN A 30 -5.86 -17.65 -1.06
C GLN A 30 -4.58 -17.56 -0.23
N LEU A 31 -3.76 -16.52 -0.42
CA LEU A 31 -2.61 -16.27 0.43
C LEU A 31 -3.05 -15.89 1.85
N LEU A 32 -4.08 -15.05 2.00
CA LEU A 32 -4.68 -14.77 3.32
C LEU A 32 -5.17 -16.07 3.98
N GLU A 33 -5.90 -16.90 3.26
CA GLU A 33 -6.38 -18.18 3.78
C GLU A 33 -5.24 -19.09 4.23
N MET A 34 -4.17 -19.19 3.43
CA MET A 34 -2.99 -19.99 3.77
C MET A 34 -2.29 -19.48 5.03
N LEU A 35 -2.11 -18.17 5.16
CA LEU A 35 -1.52 -17.55 6.35
C LEU A 35 -2.40 -17.69 7.59
N MET A 36 -3.72 -17.79 7.43
CA MET A 36 -4.63 -18.07 8.54
C MET A 36 -4.53 -19.52 9.02
N ARG A 37 -4.25 -20.48 8.12
CA ARG A 37 -4.05 -21.89 8.49
C ARG A 37 -2.78 -22.11 9.30
N ARG A 38 -1.77 -21.26 9.11
CA ARG A 38 -0.54 -21.24 9.91
C ARG A 38 0.07 -19.84 9.88
N THR A 39 -0.15 -19.09 10.95
CA THR A 39 0.36 -17.72 11.08
C THR A 39 1.89 -17.72 11.19
N GLY A 40 2.51 -16.52 11.17
CA GLY A 40 3.93 -16.35 11.48
C GLY A 40 4.32 -16.82 12.89
N ARG A 41 3.34 -17.06 13.78
CA ARG A 41 3.55 -17.63 15.13
C ARG A 41 3.35 -19.14 15.18
N GLY A 42 2.92 -19.76 14.09
CA GLY A 42 2.70 -21.19 13.96
C GLY A 42 1.34 -21.70 14.44
N ASP A 43 0.46 -20.82 14.94
CA ASP A 43 -0.92 -21.17 15.28
C ASP A 43 -1.87 -20.99 14.10
N ALA A 44 -3.03 -21.66 14.14
CA ALA A 44 -4.12 -21.43 13.19
C ALA A 44 -5.12 -20.41 13.76
N VAL A 45 -5.72 -19.59 12.89
CA VAL A 45 -6.71 -18.59 13.28
C VAL A 45 -7.95 -18.64 12.39
N SER A 46 -9.12 -18.54 13.00
CA SER A 46 -10.39 -18.34 12.29
C SER A 46 -10.58 -16.88 11.86
N VAL A 47 -11.53 -16.63 10.95
CA VAL A 47 -11.94 -15.28 10.51
C VAL A 47 -12.28 -14.39 11.71
N ARG A 48 -13.08 -14.90 12.65
CA ARG A 48 -13.50 -14.16 13.84
C ARG A 48 -12.30 -13.83 14.73
N GLN A 49 -11.45 -14.82 15.01
CA GLN A 49 -10.24 -14.62 15.82
C GLN A 49 -9.27 -13.63 15.18
N LEU A 50 -9.09 -13.67 13.86
CA LEU A 50 -8.24 -12.72 13.16
C LEU A 50 -8.80 -11.29 13.28
N ALA A 51 -10.11 -11.12 13.06
CA ALA A 51 -10.77 -9.83 13.21
C ALA A 51 -10.67 -9.29 14.66
N ASP A 52 -10.84 -10.15 15.66
CA ASP A 52 -10.67 -9.80 17.07
C ASP A 52 -9.23 -9.36 17.37
N ARG A 53 -8.23 -10.14 16.91
CA ARG A 53 -6.80 -9.82 17.10
C ARG A 53 -6.38 -8.53 16.40
N ALA A 54 -6.95 -8.25 15.22
CA ALA A 54 -6.70 -7.03 14.47
C ALA A 54 -7.52 -5.83 14.95
N GLY A 55 -8.53 -6.04 15.82
CA GLY A 55 -9.43 -4.97 16.26
C GLY A 55 -10.28 -4.37 15.14
N ILE A 56 -10.72 -5.20 14.18
CA ILE A 56 -11.48 -4.75 12.99
C ILE A 56 -12.86 -5.42 12.91
N PRO A 57 -13.81 -4.85 12.15
CA PRO A 57 -15.11 -5.49 11.92
C PRO A 57 -14.97 -6.89 11.32
N HIS A 58 -15.71 -7.87 11.85
CA HIS A 58 -15.62 -9.27 11.40
C HIS A 58 -15.88 -9.46 9.90
N GLY A 59 -16.75 -8.64 9.31
CA GLY A 59 -17.06 -8.69 7.88
C GLY A 59 -15.86 -8.40 6.98
N THR A 60 -14.89 -7.59 7.45
CA THR A 60 -13.74 -7.19 6.62
C THR A 60 -12.88 -8.38 6.21
N VAL A 61 -12.58 -9.30 7.13
CA VAL A 61 -11.76 -10.48 6.82
C VAL A 61 -12.51 -11.43 5.88
N GLY A 62 -13.81 -11.64 6.11
CA GLY A 62 -14.65 -12.44 5.23
C GLY A 62 -14.69 -11.89 3.81
N ASN A 63 -14.94 -10.59 3.66
CA ASN A 63 -15.02 -9.92 2.36
C ASN A 63 -13.68 -9.95 1.60
N LEU A 64 -12.55 -9.94 2.31
CA LEU A 64 -11.22 -10.11 1.72
C LEU A 64 -10.99 -11.54 1.20
N LEU A 65 -11.46 -12.56 1.93
CA LEU A 65 -11.35 -13.96 1.53
C LEU A 65 -12.23 -14.29 0.33
N THR A 66 -13.44 -13.73 0.26
CA THR A 66 -14.37 -13.92 -0.86
C THR A 66 -14.03 -13.06 -2.07
N GLY A 67 -13.24 -12.00 -1.87
CA GLY A 67 -12.92 -11.02 -2.91
C GLY A 67 -14.00 -9.96 -3.13
N GLU A 68 -15.09 -9.97 -2.34
CA GLU A 68 -16.10 -8.89 -2.32
C GLU A 68 -15.48 -7.53 -1.98
N GLN A 69 -14.45 -7.54 -1.14
CA GLN A 69 -13.60 -6.41 -0.85
C GLN A 69 -12.17 -6.76 -1.21
N GLN A 70 -11.51 -5.93 -2.00
CA GLN A 70 -10.09 -6.13 -2.36
C GLN A 70 -9.18 -5.07 -1.77
N THR A 71 -9.72 -3.96 -1.29
CA THR A 71 -8.96 -2.83 -0.77
C THR A 71 -9.35 -2.51 0.67
N VAL A 72 -8.36 -2.11 1.46
CA VAL A 72 -8.52 -1.68 2.85
C VAL A 72 -7.69 -0.43 3.10
N ARG A 73 -8.01 0.31 4.17
CA ARG A 73 -7.18 1.42 4.62
C ARG A 73 -5.85 0.93 5.18
N THR A 74 -4.87 1.83 5.23
CA THR A 74 -3.54 1.62 5.83
C THR A 74 -3.62 0.94 7.18
N GLU A 75 -4.42 1.48 8.11
CA GLU A 75 -4.48 1.00 9.49
C GLU A 75 -5.01 -0.43 9.55
N THR A 76 -6.03 -0.73 8.74
CA THR A 76 -6.61 -2.08 8.62
C THR A 76 -5.60 -3.07 8.03
N ALA A 77 -4.87 -2.67 6.98
CA ALA A 77 -3.86 -3.54 6.37
C ALA A 77 -2.76 -3.90 7.37
N HIS A 78 -2.22 -2.91 8.08
CA HIS A 78 -1.23 -3.10 9.13
C HIS A 78 -1.74 -3.94 10.29
N ALA A 79 -2.98 -3.73 10.73
CA ALA A 79 -3.57 -4.50 11.82
C ALA A 79 -3.70 -5.98 11.46
N ILE A 80 -4.16 -6.29 10.24
CA ILE A 80 -4.29 -7.66 9.74
C ILE A 80 -2.91 -8.34 9.68
N THR A 81 -1.91 -7.68 9.09
CA THR A 81 -0.58 -8.31 8.92
C THR A 81 0.16 -8.45 10.25
N SER A 82 0.02 -7.50 11.17
CA SER A 82 0.54 -7.60 12.53
C SER A 82 -0.10 -8.77 13.31
N ALA A 83 -1.42 -8.96 13.19
CA ALA A 83 -2.13 -10.07 13.81
C ALA A 83 -1.72 -11.44 13.26
N LEU A 84 -1.38 -11.51 11.97
CA LEU A 84 -0.83 -12.71 11.32
C LEU A 84 0.67 -12.91 11.57
N GLY A 85 1.40 -11.89 12.02
CA GLY A 85 2.84 -11.94 12.22
C GLY A 85 3.63 -11.99 10.90
N VAL A 86 3.18 -11.26 9.87
CA VAL A 86 3.84 -11.16 8.57
C VAL A 86 4.07 -9.71 8.18
N ASP A 87 5.00 -9.47 7.26
CA ASP A 87 5.23 -8.13 6.72
C ASP A 87 4.09 -7.68 5.81
N LEU A 88 3.80 -6.38 5.79
CA LEU A 88 2.69 -5.78 5.04
C LEU A 88 2.67 -6.20 3.57
N LEU A 89 3.85 -6.12 2.92
CA LEU A 89 4.01 -6.36 1.49
C LEU A 89 3.93 -7.84 1.09
N VAL A 90 3.90 -8.76 2.05
CA VAL A 90 3.63 -10.18 1.77
C VAL A 90 2.19 -10.36 1.33
N LEU A 91 1.25 -9.68 1.98
CA LEU A 91 -0.18 -9.87 1.76
C LEU A 91 -0.84 -8.74 0.98
N PHE A 92 -0.33 -7.53 1.10
CA PHE A 92 -0.92 -6.32 0.55
C PHE A 92 0.06 -5.56 -0.33
N MET A 93 -0.44 -5.01 -1.43
CA MET A 93 0.29 -4.05 -2.25
C MET A 93 -0.30 -2.64 -2.07
N PRO A 94 0.51 -1.57 -2.10
CA PRO A 94 0.00 -0.21 -2.14
C PRO A 94 -1.00 -0.06 -3.29
N ALA A 95 -2.21 0.42 -2.97
CA ALA A 95 -3.19 0.84 -3.95
C ALA A 95 -3.05 2.35 -4.11
N GLU A 96 -2.02 2.78 -4.85
CA GLU A 96 -1.79 4.18 -5.15
C GLU A 96 -2.90 4.73 -6.06
N ARG A 97 -3.27 5.99 -5.83
CA ARG A 97 -4.04 6.79 -6.79
C ARG A 97 -3.34 6.68 -8.15
N ALA A 98 -4.06 6.29 -9.19
CA ALA A 98 -3.65 6.63 -10.55
C ALA A 98 -3.33 8.14 -10.54
N ALA A 99 -2.05 8.48 -10.74
CA ALA A 99 -1.42 9.79 -10.80
C ALA A 99 -2.19 10.94 -10.14
N ALA A 100 -1.56 11.61 -9.16
CA ALA A 100 -1.82 13.04 -9.03
C ALA A 100 -1.62 13.64 -10.43
N ALA A 101 -2.73 14.02 -11.08
CA ALA A 101 -2.69 14.74 -12.34
C ALA A 101 -1.78 15.92 -12.08
N LEU A 102 -0.57 15.89 -12.65
CA LEU A 102 0.31 17.05 -12.66
C LEU A 102 -0.57 18.22 -13.09
N PRO A 103 -0.63 19.33 -12.34
CA PRO A 103 -1.35 20.50 -12.82
C PRO A 103 -0.78 20.78 -14.21
N ARG A 104 -1.66 20.81 -15.22
CA ARG A 104 -1.29 21.25 -16.56
C ARG A 104 -0.64 22.61 -16.37
N SER A 105 0.69 22.66 -16.45
CA SER A 105 1.42 23.91 -16.51
C SER A 105 0.93 24.61 -17.76
N ASN A 106 0.11 25.64 -17.59
CA ASN A 106 -0.22 26.59 -18.64
C ASN A 106 1.10 27.28 -19.01
N ARG A 107 1.88 26.67 -19.91
CA ARG A 107 2.86 27.42 -20.69
C ARG A 107 2.06 28.32 -21.59
N THR A 108 1.92 29.58 -21.20
CA THR A 108 1.69 30.68 -22.13
C THR A 108 2.71 30.55 -23.26
N PRO A 109 2.30 30.59 -24.54
CA PRO A 109 3.26 30.64 -25.62
C PRO A 109 4.07 31.93 -25.50
N VAL A 110 5.40 31.80 -25.47
CA VAL A 110 6.28 32.93 -25.73
C VAL A 110 6.14 33.25 -27.21
N SER A 111 5.42 34.33 -27.51
CA SER A 111 5.50 34.97 -28.82
C SER A 111 6.89 35.59 -28.95
N ILE A 112 7.62 35.17 -29.98
CA ILE A 112 8.86 35.81 -30.47
C ILE A 112 8.45 36.90 -31.45
#